data_AF-A0A2H5ZI87-F1
#
_entry.id   AF-A0A2H5ZI87-F1
#
_cell.length_a   1.000
_cell.length_b   1.000
_cell.length_c   1.000
_cell.angle_alpha   90.00
_cell.angle_beta   90.00
_cell.angle_gamma   90.00
#
_symmetry.space_group_name_H-M   'P 1'
#
loop_
_entity.id
_entity.type
_entity.pdbx_description
1 polymer ?
#
loop_
_entity_poly.entity_id
_entity_poly.type
_entity_poly.pdbx_seq_one_letter_code
_entity_poly.pdbx_strand_id
1 'polypeptide(L)'
;MTRGWQHKLAVLGAACGICFALAGRLWAETKGGAGERLPVRPLLSDRIRVEVVDWFRPAPGRSHAGAQRYSFYANQLRFGAEYEYGVVGVVLEGQYTQLLGLPDDASLPPPEGNLGPGAIYFAHTRRHNQGEVFLKRGFLTLRNWQVLPPASIALGRFELSDGLETVPKDPSLAWLKRARVAERLIGPFGYTHVTRSFDGVRLGWDEPRWNFTAFASRPTQGGFEISANPELDEIGLAGAALTWKEQPNLFPLDGRVFWLYYEDDRDRAVKVDNRPAGTRVNDRKRIAIHTVGFHALGVIPAGPGKADYLAWLAVQRGRWGDLDHAAWAWSLEGGYQLPFLPAEPWARIGYTQSSGDADATDGEHGTFFQLLPTARLYAQTPFFNLMNIEDLFAQLLLRPHARLTIRADWHWLRVNDAADLWYAGGGASNDRIFGFAGTPTGGHRELAQLVDIGASYQVHSRVQVYAYYGHAFGQSVVSRTFAGKQLDYGYVELTARY
;
A
#
# COMPACT_ATOMS: atom_id res chain seq x y z
N MET A 1 -2.30 33.24 19.90
CA MET A 1 -0.82 33.14 19.99
C MET A 1 -0.22 31.88 19.33
N THR A 2 -0.98 31.12 18.52
CA THR A 2 -0.60 29.78 18.04
C THR A 2 -0.05 29.69 16.61
N ARG A 3 -0.09 30.77 15.82
CA ARG A 3 0.39 30.76 14.41
C ARG A 3 1.93 30.83 14.24
N GLY A 4 2.66 31.30 15.26
CA GLY A 4 4.12 31.51 15.15
C GLY A 4 4.99 30.27 15.39
N TRP A 5 4.45 29.23 16.04
CA TRP A 5 5.21 28.02 16.41
C TRP A 5 5.18 26.93 15.32
N GLN A 6 4.06 26.80 14.60
CA GLN A 6 3.92 25.84 13.49
C GLN A 6 4.86 26.18 12.32
N HIS A 7 5.08 27.47 12.04
CA HIS A 7 6.06 27.91 11.04
C HIS A 7 7.50 27.57 11.43
N LYS A 8 7.86 27.65 12.72
CA LYS A 8 9.23 27.38 13.20
C LYS A 8 9.57 25.88 13.14
N LEU A 9 8.61 24.99 13.39
CA LEU A 9 8.81 23.54 13.34
C LEU A 9 8.85 22.99 11.90
N ALA A 10 8.01 23.52 11.00
CA ALA A 10 8.08 23.19 9.57
C ALA A 10 9.41 23.64 8.93
N VAL A 11 9.93 24.80 9.36
CA VAL A 11 11.26 25.29 8.98
C VAL A 11 12.37 24.41 9.56
N LEU A 12 12.22 23.85 10.77
CA LEU A 12 13.21 22.93 11.36
C LEU A 12 13.27 21.57 10.63
N GLY A 13 12.13 21.00 10.24
CA GLY A 13 12.08 19.77 9.44
C GLY A 13 12.70 19.95 8.04
N ALA A 14 12.33 21.04 7.35
CA ALA A 14 12.91 21.39 6.05
C ALA A 14 14.40 21.77 6.15
N ALA A 15 14.81 22.46 7.22
CA ALA A 15 16.21 22.81 7.46
C ALA A 15 17.06 21.56 7.76
N CYS A 16 16.55 20.57 8.50
CA CYS A 16 17.24 19.29 8.70
C CYS A 16 17.45 18.54 7.38
N GLY A 17 16.41 18.43 6.53
CA GLY A 17 16.53 17.80 5.21
C GLY A 17 17.54 18.51 4.28
N ILE A 18 17.55 19.84 4.28
CA ILE A 18 18.51 20.65 3.51
C ILE A 18 19.94 20.54 4.07
N CYS A 19 20.11 20.56 5.40
CA CYS A 19 21.41 20.41 6.05
C CYS A 19 22.01 19.01 5.81
N PHE A 20 21.21 17.94 5.81
CA PHE A 20 21.68 16.59 5.47
C PHE A 20 21.94 16.42 3.97
N ALA A 21 21.15 17.06 3.09
CA ALA A 21 21.43 17.07 1.65
C ALA A 21 22.72 17.83 1.31
N LEU A 22 23.04 18.89 2.06
CA LEU A 22 24.32 19.61 1.97
C LEU A 22 25.47 18.77 2.53
N ALA A 23 25.28 18.06 3.65
CA ALA A 23 26.27 17.14 4.19
C ALA A 23 26.56 15.96 3.23
N GLY A 24 25.53 15.39 2.60
CA GLY A 24 25.68 14.35 1.58
C GLY A 24 26.39 14.84 0.31
N ARG A 25 26.18 16.09 -0.10
CA ARG A 25 26.96 16.72 -1.17
C ARG A 25 28.42 16.96 -0.77
N LEU A 26 28.68 17.47 0.43
CA LEU A 26 30.03 17.66 0.97
C LEU A 26 30.81 16.33 1.07
N TRP A 27 30.12 15.23 1.38
CA TRP A 27 30.72 13.89 1.41
C TRP A 27 30.93 13.28 0.01
N ALA A 28 30.06 13.60 -0.94
CA ALA A 28 30.25 13.22 -2.35
C ALA A 28 31.37 14.04 -3.03
N GLU A 29 31.68 15.23 -2.52
CA GLU A 29 32.77 16.09 -2.99
C GLU A 29 34.15 15.69 -2.44
N THR A 30 34.21 14.88 -1.38
CA THR A 30 35.46 14.17 -0.98
C THR A 30 35.74 13.01 -1.93
N LYS A 31 36.08 13.34 -3.18
CA LYS A 31 36.63 12.39 -4.15
C LYS A 31 37.98 11.87 -3.64
N GLY A 32 38.00 10.61 -3.24
CA GLY A 32 39.20 9.79 -3.37
C GLY A 32 39.61 9.73 -4.85
N GLY A 33 40.90 9.89 -5.11
CA GLY A 33 41.44 9.89 -6.48
C GLY A 33 41.15 8.60 -7.24
N ALA A 34 41.09 8.73 -8.57
CA ALA A 34 41.08 7.68 -9.58
C ALA A 34 39.93 6.65 -9.54
N GLY A 35 38.89 6.89 -10.35
CA GLY A 35 38.18 5.85 -11.12
C GLY A 35 37.34 4.78 -10.41
N GLU A 36 37.53 4.52 -9.12
CA GLU A 36 36.78 3.52 -8.37
C GLU A 36 35.53 4.14 -7.76
N ARG A 37 34.36 3.57 -8.07
CA ARG A 37 33.12 3.89 -7.37
C ARG A 37 33.30 3.52 -5.91
N LEU A 38 33.11 4.48 -5.00
CA LEU A 38 33.06 4.19 -3.57
C LEU A 38 32.10 3.01 -3.34
N PRO A 39 32.51 1.99 -2.56
CA PRO A 39 31.67 0.82 -2.31
C PRO A 39 30.44 1.15 -1.44
N VAL A 40 30.38 2.37 -0.91
CA VAL A 40 29.27 2.92 -0.13
C VAL A 40 28.48 3.92 -0.97
N ARG A 41 27.16 3.75 -1.02
CA ARG A 41 26.19 4.66 -1.62
C ARG A 41 25.32 5.26 -0.52
N PRO A 42 25.32 6.59 -0.32
CA PRO A 42 24.40 7.21 0.63
C PRO A 42 22.96 7.06 0.15
N LEU A 43 22.04 6.92 1.09
CA LEU A 43 20.60 6.95 0.90
C LEU A 43 20.05 8.18 1.60
N LEU A 44 19.36 9.05 0.85
CA LEU A 44 18.66 10.17 1.44
C LEU A 44 17.40 10.47 0.62
N SER A 45 16.25 10.47 1.28
CA SER A 45 15.00 10.92 0.68
C SER A 45 14.12 11.60 1.70
N ASP A 46 13.39 12.61 1.27
CA ASP A 46 12.44 13.33 2.10
C ASP A 46 11.10 13.42 1.38
N ARG A 47 10.02 13.16 2.11
CA ARG A 47 8.65 13.24 1.61
C ARG A 47 7.82 14.07 2.57
N ILE A 48 7.30 15.18 2.08
CA ILE A 48 6.41 16.08 2.81
C ILE A 48 5.03 15.98 2.18
N ARG A 49 3.98 15.85 2.99
CA ARG A 49 2.60 15.81 2.52
C ARG A 49 1.69 16.64 3.42
N VAL A 50 0.81 17.41 2.81
CA VAL A 50 -0.33 18.05 3.48
C VAL A 50 -1.59 17.41 2.97
N GLU A 51 -2.36 16.81 3.87
CA GLU A 51 -3.60 16.11 3.57
C GLU A 51 -4.81 16.91 4.06
N VAL A 52 -5.88 16.92 3.28
CA VAL A 52 -7.17 17.54 3.59
C VAL A 52 -8.25 16.49 3.41
N VAL A 53 -9.11 16.37 4.41
CA VAL A 53 -10.18 15.36 4.49
C VAL A 53 -11.49 16.07 4.79
N ASP A 54 -12.54 15.76 4.04
CA ASP A 54 -13.94 15.94 4.40
C ASP A 54 -14.61 14.57 4.24
N TRP A 55 -14.72 13.81 5.32
CA TRP A 55 -15.25 12.45 5.27
C TRP A 55 -16.77 12.42 5.21
N PHE A 56 -17.36 11.25 4.97
CA PHE A 56 -18.80 11.06 5.10
C PHE A 56 -19.30 11.57 6.47
N ARG A 57 -20.26 12.51 6.44
CA ARG A 57 -20.71 13.20 7.65
C ARG A 57 -21.44 12.23 8.59
N PRO A 58 -21.01 12.09 9.85
CA PRO A 58 -21.70 11.28 10.85
C PRO A 58 -23.14 11.74 11.11
N ALA A 59 -23.95 10.86 11.71
CA ALA A 59 -25.29 11.24 12.13
C ALA A 59 -25.25 12.33 13.23
N PRO A 60 -26.27 13.20 13.31
CA PRO A 60 -26.35 14.22 14.37
C PRO A 60 -26.19 13.62 15.77
N GLY A 61 -25.41 14.28 16.63
CA GLY A 61 -25.17 13.85 18.01
C GLY A 61 -24.07 12.79 18.18
N ARG A 62 -23.45 12.30 17.10
CA ARG A 62 -22.35 11.32 17.16
C ARG A 62 -20.98 11.95 17.39
N SER A 63 -20.77 13.19 16.93
CA SER A 63 -19.54 13.96 17.11
C SER A 63 -19.81 15.47 17.08
N HIS A 64 -18.76 16.27 17.35
CA HIS A 64 -18.81 17.71 17.16
C HIS A 64 -19.09 18.08 15.69
N ALA A 65 -19.80 19.19 15.48
CA ALA A 65 -20.12 19.66 14.14
C ALA A 65 -18.84 19.96 13.36
N GLY A 66 -18.61 19.21 12.27
CA GLY A 66 -17.42 19.39 11.44
C GLY A 66 -16.25 18.46 11.75
N ALA A 67 -16.37 17.52 12.70
CA ALA A 67 -15.32 16.54 13.02
C ALA A 67 -14.85 15.71 11.81
N GLN A 68 -15.69 15.56 10.78
CA GLN A 68 -15.31 14.89 9.54
C GLN A 68 -14.35 15.70 8.65
N ARG A 69 -14.14 17.00 8.97
CA ARG A 69 -13.33 17.94 8.22
C ARG A 69 -12.06 18.30 8.98
N TYR A 70 -10.91 17.94 8.43
CA TYR A 70 -9.63 18.29 9.02
C TYR A 70 -8.52 18.31 7.97
N SER A 71 -7.37 18.81 8.38
CA SER A 71 -6.13 18.73 7.61
C SER A 71 -4.97 18.45 8.54
N PHE A 72 -4.00 17.67 8.08
CA PHE A 72 -2.79 17.40 8.85
C PHE A 72 -1.56 17.45 7.96
N TYR A 73 -0.41 17.69 8.59
CA TYR A 73 0.89 17.69 7.95
C TYR A 73 1.65 16.43 8.31
N ALA A 74 2.39 15.90 7.34
CA ALA A 74 3.28 14.77 7.53
C ALA A 74 4.64 14.97 6.85
N ASN A 75 5.67 14.46 7.50
CA ASN A 75 7.02 14.33 6.95
C ASN A 75 7.51 12.89 7.13
N GLN A 76 8.22 12.39 6.13
CA GLN A 76 8.94 11.13 6.14
C GLN A 76 10.33 11.36 5.55
N LEU A 77 11.34 11.38 6.42
CA LEU A 77 12.74 11.47 6.06
C LEU A 77 13.36 10.08 6.18
N ARG A 78 13.92 9.54 5.10
CA ARG A 78 14.75 8.33 5.11
C ARG A 78 16.20 8.69 4.88
N PHE A 79 17.09 8.10 5.66
CA PHE A 79 18.53 8.36 5.62
C PHE A 79 19.30 7.06 5.90
N GLY A 80 20.44 6.88 5.24
CA GLY A 80 21.20 5.65 5.39
C GLY A 80 22.33 5.51 4.40
N ALA A 81 22.79 4.27 4.24
CA ALA A 81 23.76 3.90 3.23
C ALA A 81 23.59 2.43 2.81
N GLU A 82 23.98 2.16 1.57
CA GLU A 82 24.14 0.82 1.03
C GLU A 82 25.63 0.58 0.78
N TYR A 83 26.12 -0.60 1.13
CA TYR A 83 27.48 -1.04 0.86
C TYR A 83 27.44 -2.28 -0.01
N GLU A 84 28.23 -2.31 -1.07
CA GLU A 84 28.35 -3.49 -1.94
C GLU A 84 29.82 -3.80 -2.21
N TYR A 85 30.25 -5.03 -1.88
CA TYR A 85 31.59 -5.52 -2.15
C TYR A 85 31.61 -7.03 -2.39
N GLY A 86 32.07 -7.42 -3.59
CA GLY A 86 32.12 -8.82 -4.00
C GLY A 86 30.74 -9.49 -3.95
N VAL A 87 30.61 -10.50 -3.08
CA VAL A 87 29.36 -11.26 -2.88
C VAL A 87 28.44 -10.67 -1.81
N VAL A 88 28.91 -9.65 -1.07
CA VAL A 88 28.22 -9.09 0.08
C VAL A 88 27.62 -7.73 -0.26
N GLY A 89 26.33 -7.57 0.03
CA GLY A 89 25.64 -6.30 0.09
C GLY A 89 25.09 -6.06 1.49
N VAL A 90 25.17 -4.82 1.99
CA VAL A 90 24.60 -4.41 3.28
C VAL A 90 23.77 -3.15 3.05
N VAL A 91 22.57 -3.10 3.62
CA VAL A 91 21.73 -1.90 3.63
C VAL A 91 21.43 -1.54 5.07
N LEU A 92 21.68 -0.28 5.43
CA LEU A 92 21.27 0.31 6.69
C LEU A 92 20.55 1.64 6.42
N GLU A 93 19.27 1.71 6.75
CA GLU A 93 18.41 2.87 6.51
C GLU A 93 17.52 3.12 7.73
N GLY A 94 17.60 4.32 8.29
CA GLY A 94 16.66 4.84 9.26
C GLY A 94 15.55 5.64 8.58
N GLN A 95 14.39 5.71 9.24
CA GLN A 95 13.31 6.62 8.88
C GLN A 95 12.93 7.46 10.10
N TYR A 96 12.80 8.77 9.89
CA TYR A 96 12.11 9.68 10.79
C TYR A 96 10.74 10.02 10.19
N THR A 97 9.69 9.83 10.97
CA THR A 97 8.32 10.24 10.60
C THR A 97 7.83 11.28 11.58
N GLN A 98 7.21 12.35 11.07
CA GLN A 98 6.55 13.38 11.88
C GLN A 98 5.14 13.61 11.35
N LEU A 99 4.16 13.64 12.25
CA LEU A 99 2.76 13.98 11.99
C LEU A 99 2.39 15.18 12.87
N LEU A 100 1.68 16.15 12.31
CA LEU A 100 1.27 17.37 13.01
C LEU A 100 -0.18 17.70 12.69
N GLY A 101 -0.94 18.08 13.73
CA GLY A 101 -2.33 18.52 13.59
C GLY A 101 -3.32 17.40 13.27
N LEU A 102 -3.09 16.19 13.80
CA LEU A 102 -4.07 15.11 13.69
C LEU A 102 -5.37 15.47 14.44
N PRO A 103 -6.56 15.08 13.95
CA PRO A 103 -7.84 15.38 14.59
C PRO A 103 -8.07 14.50 15.83
N ASP A 104 -8.59 15.08 16.91
CA ASP A 104 -8.95 14.36 18.15
C ASP A 104 -10.43 13.99 18.26
N ASP A 105 -11.28 14.57 17.42
CA ASP A 105 -12.74 14.41 17.41
C ASP A 105 -13.25 13.56 16.23
N ALA A 106 -12.37 13.13 15.34
CA ALA A 106 -12.68 12.36 14.12
C ALA A 106 -12.61 10.84 14.28
N SER A 107 -12.40 10.34 15.50
CA SER A 107 -12.37 8.90 15.84
C SER A 107 -13.62 8.54 16.64
N LEU A 108 -14.61 7.94 15.98
CA LEU A 108 -15.92 7.64 16.56
C LEU A 108 -16.05 6.16 16.97
N PRO A 109 -16.95 5.83 17.91
CA PRO A 109 -17.34 4.45 18.14
C PRO A 109 -18.03 3.86 16.90
N PRO A 110 -18.15 2.52 16.81
CA PRO A 110 -18.93 1.88 15.75
C PRO A 110 -20.37 2.43 15.67
N PRO A 111 -21.00 2.44 14.48
CA PRO A 111 -20.49 1.89 13.22
C PRO A 111 -19.59 2.81 12.38
N GLU A 112 -19.50 4.11 12.66
CA GLU A 112 -18.75 5.08 11.82
C GLU A 112 -17.24 4.87 11.86
N GLY A 113 -16.68 4.56 13.04
CA GLY A 113 -15.25 4.35 13.21
C GLY A 113 -14.40 5.61 12.96
N ASN A 114 -13.23 5.44 12.37
CA ASN A 114 -12.29 6.54 12.10
C ASN A 114 -12.62 7.22 10.77
N LEU A 115 -12.81 8.54 10.80
CA LEU A 115 -13.17 9.35 9.63
C LEU A 115 -11.92 9.70 8.80
N GLY A 116 -11.30 8.72 8.17
CA GLY A 116 -10.16 8.90 7.27
C GLY A 116 -8.77 8.83 7.92
N PRO A 117 -7.70 9.06 7.13
CA PRO A 117 -6.32 8.73 7.53
C PRO A 117 -5.83 9.40 8.81
N GLY A 118 -6.11 10.70 9.00
CA GLY A 118 -5.65 11.44 10.18
C GLY A 118 -6.30 10.91 11.47
N ALA A 119 -7.59 10.59 11.41
CA ALA A 119 -8.31 9.97 12.51
C ALA A 119 -7.73 8.59 12.88
N ILE A 120 -7.29 7.80 11.88
CA ILE A 120 -6.65 6.51 12.12
C ILE A 120 -5.31 6.69 12.85
N TYR A 121 -4.43 7.61 12.41
CA TYR A 121 -3.18 7.90 13.14
C TYR A 121 -3.43 8.37 14.57
N PHE A 122 -4.44 9.23 14.78
CA PHE A 122 -4.81 9.66 16.12
C PHE A 122 -5.31 8.49 16.97
N ALA A 123 -6.12 7.58 16.42
CA ALA A 123 -6.66 6.44 17.15
C ALA A 123 -5.57 5.50 17.70
N HIS A 124 -4.40 5.40 17.04
CA HIS A 124 -3.29 4.56 17.47
C HIS A 124 -2.59 5.08 18.72
N THR A 125 -2.35 6.39 18.82
CA THR A 125 -1.54 6.95 19.93
C THR A 125 -2.25 7.96 20.82
N ARG A 126 -3.44 8.45 20.40
CA ARG A 126 -4.20 9.54 21.02
C ARG A 126 -3.40 10.85 21.18
N ARG A 127 -2.44 11.09 20.27
CA ARG A 127 -1.62 12.31 20.23
C ARG A 127 -1.86 13.09 18.94
N HIS A 128 -2.10 14.39 19.06
CA HIS A 128 -2.24 15.33 17.94
C HIS A 128 -0.96 15.48 17.10
N ASN A 129 0.19 15.47 17.76
CA ASN A 129 1.50 15.58 17.14
C ASN A 129 2.31 14.34 17.53
N GLN A 130 2.93 13.69 16.54
CA GLN A 130 3.63 12.43 16.71
C GLN A 130 4.96 12.48 15.96
N GLY A 131 6.04 11.96 16.52
CA GLY A 131 7.33 11.94 15.84
C GLY A 131 8.21 10.82 16.37
N GLU A 132 8.81 10.05 15.47
CA GLU A 132 9.68 8.93 15.86
C GLU A 132 10.73 8.61 14.80
N VAL A 133 11.91 8.16 15.26
CA VAL A 133 12.97 7.60 14.43
C VAL A 133 13.03 6.10 14.66
N PHE A 134 13.11 5.32 13.59
CA PHE A 134 13.19 3.87 13.67
C PHE A 134 14.07 3.27 12.55
N LEU A 135 14.51 2.03 12.77
CA LEU A 135 15.24 1.26 11.77
C LEU A 135 14.27 0.80 10.70
N LYS A 136 14.40 1.37 9.49
CA LYS A 136 13.51 1.09 8.37
C LYS A 136 13.98 -0.11 7.55
N ARG A 137 15.26 -0.17 7.21
CA ARG A 137 15.91 -1.32 6.56
C ARG A 137 17.26 -1.57 7.21
N GLY A 138 17.59 -2.84 7.42
CA GLY A 138 18.81 -3.29 8.09
C GLY A 138 19.05 -4.74 7.75
N PHE A 139 19.68 -5.02 6.60
CA PHE A 139 19.81 -6.39 6.11
C PHE A 139 21.11 -6.62 5.34
N LEU A 140 21.56 -7.87 5.38
CA LEU A 140 22.65 -8.42 4.59
C LEU A 140 22.07 -9.10 3.36
N THR A 141 22.71 -8.96 2.21
CA THR A 141 22.45 -9.76 1.00
C THR A 141 23.71 -10.47 0.58
N LEU A 142 23.62 -11.77 0.32
CA LEU A 142 24.64 -12.55 -0.34
C LEU A 142 24.16 -12.89 -1.75
N ARG A 143 24.96 -12.59 -2.77
CA ARG A 143 24.66 -12.84 -4.20
C ARG A 143 25.95 -12.87 -5.02
N ASN A 144 25.84 -13.10 -6.34
CA ASN A 144 26.99 -13.12 -7.26
C ASN A 144 28.06 -14.19 -6.90
N TRP A 145 27.64 -15.31 -6.30
CA TRP A 145 28.55 -16.42 -6.04
C TRP A 145 29.03 -17.04 -7.36
N GLN A 146 30.33 -17.30 -7.49
CA GLN A 146 30.86 -17.91 -8.72
C GLN A 146 30.30 -19.32 -8.96
N VAL A 147 29.99 -20.07 -7.90
CA VAL A 147 29.48 -21.45 -7.98
C VAL A 147 27.96 -21.51 -8.14
N LEU A 148 27.24 -20.48 -7.70
CA LEU A 148 25.78 -20.36 -7.81
C LEU A 148 25.38 -18.94 -8.27
N PRO A 149 25.75 -18.51 -9.51
CA PRO A 149 25.54 -17.13 -9.94
C PRO A 149 24.09 -16.61 -9.86
N PRO A 150 23.04 -17.41 -10.18
CA PRO A 150 21.64 -16.97 -10.11
C PRO A 150 21.11 -16.78 -8.68
N ALA A 151 21.78 -17.36 -7.68
CA ALA A 151 21.26 -17.44 -6.33
C ALA A 151 21.52 -16.14 -5.53
N SER A 152 20.56 -15.79 -4.67
CA SER A 152 20.69 -14.71 -3.70
C SER A 152 19.97 -15.05 -2.40
N ILE A 153 20.51 -14.56 -1.28
CA ILE A 153 19.93 -14.69 0.05
C ILE A 153 19.99 -13.33 0.74
N ALA A 154 18.88 -12.85 1.28
CA ALA A 154 18.82 -11.67 2.13
C ALA A 154 18.34 -12.06 3.53
N LEU A 155 18.97 -11.50 4.57
CA LEU A 155 18.66 -11.74 5.98
C LEU A 155 18.66 -10.42 6.75
N GLY A 156 17.60 -10.17 7.52
CA GLY A 156 17.44 -8.99 8.36
C GLY A 156 16.11 -8.28 8.12
N ARG A 157 16.10 -6.96 8.32
CA ARG A 157 14.92 -6.10 8.14
C ARG A 157 14.86 -5.51 6.74
N PHE A 158 13.85 -5.85 5.95
CA PHE A 158 13.66 -5.34 4.58
C PHE A 158 12.21 -4.93 4.29
N GLU A 159 11.98 -4.32 3.14
CA GLU A 159 10.63 -4.12 2.61
C GLU A 159 10.30 -5.27 1.65
N LEU A 160 9.15 -5.92 1.85
CA LEU A 160 8.58 -6.91 0.93
C LEU A 160 7.55 -6.22 0.05
N SER A 161 7.73 -6.33 -1.26
CA SER A 161 6.76 -5.91 -2.26
C SER A 161 6.36 -7.12 -3.11
N ASP A 162 5.32 -7.82 -2.67
CA ASP A 162 4.79 -9.01 -3.36
C ASP A 162 4.45 -8.68 -4.82
N GLY A 163 4.82 -9.53 -5.77
CA GLY A 163 4.56 -9.27 -7.19
C GLY A 163 5.54 -8.29 -7.86
N LEU A 164 6.62 -7.89 -7.18
CA LEU A 164 7.77 -7.17 -7.75
C LEU A 164 9.09 -7.92 -7.58
N GLU A 165 9.05 -9.26 -7.54
CA GLU A 165 10.25 -10.10 -7.54
C GLU A 165 11.11 -9.83 -8.79
N THR A 166 10.44 -9.49 -9.90
CA THR A 166 11.05 -9.04 -11.14
C THR A 166 10.35 -7.80 -11.66
N VAL A 167 11.11 -6.94 -12.34
CA VAL A 167 10.58 -5.74 -13.01
C VAL A 167 10.75 -5.91 -14.53
N PRO A 168 9.66 -5.86 -15.31
CA PRO A 168 9.71 -5.88 -16.77
C PRO A 168 10.59 -4.77 -17.36
N LYS A 169 11.10 -5.02 -18.57
CA LYS A 169 11.93 -4.02 -19.27
C LYS A 169 11.07 -3.01 -20.03
N ASP A 170 9.93 -3.43 -20.59
CA ASP A 170 8.99 -2.49 -21.21
C ASP A 170 8.44 -1.53 -20.13
N PRO A 171 8.56 -0.20 -20.30
CA PRO A 171 8.11 0.76 -19.29
C PRO A 171 6.61 0.72 -19.00
N SER A 172 5.78 0.44 -20.02
CA SER A 172 4.33 0.33 -19.89
C SER A 172 3.95 -0.93 -19.12
N LEU A 173 4.59 -2.06 -19.42
CA LEU A 173 4.41 -3.30 -18.65
C LEU A 173 4.92 -3.17 -17.21
N ALA A 174 6.06 -2.50 -17.01
CA ALA A 174 6.60 -2.23 -15.68
C ALA A 174 5.72 -1.25 -14.88
N TRP A 175 5.05 -0.31 -15.54
CA TRP A 175 4.03 0.53 -14.92
C TRP A 175 2.82 -0.32 -14.51
N LEU A 176 2.32 -1.17 -15.42
CA LEU A 176 1.16 -2.03 -15.18
C LEU A 176 1.40 -2.96 -13.98
N LYS A 177 2.56 -3.62 -13.92
CA LYS A 177 2.94 -4.47 -12.80
C LYS A 177 2.96 -3.70 -11.47
N ARG A 178 3.58 -2.52 -11.43
CA ARG A 178 3.65 -1.68 -10.22
C ARG A 178 2.30 -1.11 -9.79
N ALA A 179 1.46 -0.70 -10.74
CA ALA A 179 0.21 -0.02 -10.43
C ALA A 179 -0.92 -1.00 -10.10
N ARG A 180 -0.89 -2.21 -10.67
CA ARG A 180 -2.04 -3.12 -10.67
C ARG A 180 -1.78 -4.49 -10.05
N VAL A 181 -0.54 -4.86 -9.75
CA VAL A 181 -0.20 -6.18 -9.16
C VAL A 181 0.62 -6.06 -7.89
N ALA A 182 1.70 -5.29 -7.95
CA ALA A 182 2.67 -5.12 -6.88
C ALA A 182 1.98 -4.80 -5.57
N GLU A 183 2.37 -5.42 -4.47
CA GLU A 183 1.91 -5.11 -3.10
C GLU A 183 0.39 -5.31 -2.88
N ARG A 184 -0.32 -5.97 -3.80
CA ARG A 184 -1.77 -6.20 -3.69
C ARG A 184 -2.12 -7.08 -2.49
N LEU A 185 -1.26 -8.01 -2.07
CA LEU A 185 -1.49 -8.86 -0.90
C LEU A 185 -0.51 -8.58 0.25
N ILE A 186 0.78 -8.40 -0.05
CA ILE A 186 1.79 -8.10 0.98
C ILE A 186 2.66 -6.95 0.48
N GLY A 187 2.71 -5.88 1.27
CA GLY A 187 3.45 -4.67 0.94
C GLY A 187 3.90 -3.88 2.18
N PRO A 188 4.84 -2.94 2.01
CA PRO A 188 5.28 -2.03 3.07
C PRO A 188 4.22 -0.97 3.42
N PHE A 189 3.06 -0.96 2.74
CA PHE A 189 2.01 0.03 2.92
C PHE A 189 2.50 1.48 2.68
N GLY A 190 3.24 1.67 1.58
CA GLY A 190 3.99 2.90 1.26
C GLY A 190 3.18 4.19 1.12
N TYR A 191 1.85 4.08 1.02
CA TYR A 191 0.94 5.23 1.10
C TYR A 191 1.02 5.95 2.45
N THR A 192 1.12 5.19 3.54
CA THR A 192 1.21 5.72 4.91
C THR A 192 2.54 6.41 5.16
N HIS A 193 2.60 7.27 6.16
CA HIS A 193 3.78 8.03 6.56
C HIS A 193 4.76 7.21 7.38
N VAL A 194 4.29 6.14 8.01
CA VAL A 194 5.16 5.27 8.80
C VAL A 194 5.61 4.07 7.98
N THR A 195 4.75 3.49 7.13
CA THR A 195 5.01 2.24 6.38
C THR A 195 5.29 1.07 7.33
N ARG A 196 5.58 -0.12 6.83
CA ARG A 196 6.01 -1.28 7.61
C ARG A 196 7.21 -1.95 6.99
N SER A 197 7.98 -2.66 7.79
CA SER A 197 9.10 -3.49 7.35
C SER A 197 8.86 -4.93 7.75
N PHE A 198 9.77 -5.82 7.34
CA PHE A 198 9.67 -7.25 7.56
C PHE A 198 11.03 -7.76 8.01
N ASP A 199 11.05 -8.45 9.14
CA ASP A 199 12.22 -9.11 9.70
C ASP A 199 12.19 -10.58 9.27
N GLY A 200 13.24 -11.05 8.59
CA GLY A 200 13.27 -12.44 8.15
C GLY A 200 14.32 -12.75 7.11
N VAL A 201 13.99 -13.73 6.26
CA VAL A 201 14.85 -14.24 5.18
C VAL A 201 14.12 -14.19 3.85
N ARG A 202 14.85 -13.85 2.79
CA ARG A 202 14.39 -13.93 1.40
C ARG A 202 15.43 -14.66 0.55
N LEU A 203 14.99 -15.63 -0.21
CA LEU A 203 15.79 -16.41 -1.15
C LEU A 203 15.36 -16.05 -2.57
N GLY A 204 16.31 -15.94 -3.49
CA GLY A 204 16.04 -15.68 -4.90
C GLY A 204 16.90 -16.54 -5.81
N TRP A 205 16.33 -17.00 -6.92
CA TRP A 205 17.03 -17.64 -8.03
C TRP A 205 16.60 -16.93 -9.32
N ASP A 206 17.53 -16.20 -9.94
CA ASP A 206 17.22 -15.31 -11.06
C ASP A 206 17.88 -15.74 -12.37
N GLU A 207 17.06 -16.22 -13.32
CA GLU A 207 17.49 -16.60 -14.66
C GLU A 207 17.01 -15.59 -15.71
N PRO A 208 17.57 -15.55 -16.94
CA PRO A 208 17.12 -14.61 -17.97
C PRO A 208 15.62 -14.71 -18.33
N ARG A 209 15.02 -15.90 -18.20
CA ARG A 209 13.63 -16.17 -18.60
C ARG A 209 12.65 -16.31 -17.43
N TRP A 210 13.15 -16.64 -16.25
CA TRP A 210 12.30 -16.90 -15.09
C TRP A 210 12.99 -16.50 -13.80
N ASN A 211 12.21 -16.33 -12.74
CA ASN A 211 12.68 -16.06 -11.40
C ASN A 211 11.90 -16.92 -10.41
N PHE A 212 12.60 -17.50 -9.44
CA PHE A 212 11.98 -18.08 -8.26
C PHE A 212 12.37 -17.23 -7.04
N THR A 213 11.39 -16.89 -6.22
CA THR A 213 11.62 -16.18 -4.95
C THR A 213 10.86 -16.88 -3.84
N ALA A 214 11.47 -17.03 -2.67
CA ALA A 214 10.82 -17.51 -1.46
C ALA A 214 11.18 -16.63 -0.27
N PHE A 215 10.29 -16.54 0.71
CA PHE A 215 10.55 -15.78 1.93
C PHE A 215 9.85 -16.39 3.14
N ALA A 216 10.39 -16.09 4.31
CA ALA A 216 9.74 -16.28 5.60
C ALA A 216 10.10 -15.08 6.47
N SER A 217 9.10 -14.43 7.06
CA SER A 217 9.28 -13.16 7.78
C SER A 217 8.18 -12.88 8.77
N ARG A 218 8.45 -11.96 9.69
CA ARG A 218 7.44 -11.30 10.51
C ARG A 218 7.37 -9.82 10.16
N PRO A 219 6.19 -9.20 10.12
CA PRO A 219 6.09 -7.76 9.92
C PRO A 219 6.50 -7.00 11.19
N THR A 220 7.00 -5.79 11.02
CA THR A 220 7.10 -4.82 12.12
C THR A 220 5.77 -4.11 12.34
N GLN A 221 5.63 -3.48 13.50
CA GLN A 221 4.64 -2.43 13.69
C GLN A 221 4.83 -1.33 12.63
N GLY A 222 3.79 -0.54 12.40
CA GLY A 222 3.82 0.55 11.43
C GLY A 222 2.49 0.76 10.71
N GLY A 223 2.56 1.18 9.46
CA GLY A 223 1.40 1.66 8.71
C GLY A 223 0.87 2.94 9.33
N PHE A 224 -0.14 2.83 10.20
CA PHE A 224 -0.70 3.94 10.96
C PHE A 224 -0.15 4.05 12.40
N GLU A 225 0.62 3.07 12.87
CA GLU A 225 1.34 3.15 14.14
C GLU A 225 2.66 3.91 13.95
N ILE A 226 2.95 4.94 14.77
CA ILE A 226 4.19 5.74 14.66
C ILE A 226 5.41 4.95 15.15
N SER A 227 5.20 4.07 16.13
CA SER A 227 6.24 3.24 16.73
C SER A 227 6.48 1.98 15.90
N ALA A 228 7.19 2.12 14.78
CA ALA A 228 7.38 1.05 13.79
C ALA A 228 8.62 0.16 14.02
N ASN A 229 9.36 0.36 15.10
CA ASN A 229 10.53 -0.46 15.43
C ASN A 229 10.21 -1.88 15.93
N PRO A 230 9.21 -2.09 16.82
CA PRO A 230 8.87 -3.41 17.32
C PRO A 230 8.43 -4.37 16.21
N GLU A 231 8.82 -5.63 16.32
CA GLU A 231 8.28 -6.72 15.50
C GLU A 231 6.88 -7.09 16.00
N LEU A 232 5.99 -7.51 15.10
CA LEU A 232 4.74 -8.20 15.43
C LEU A 232 5.05 -9.70 15.46
N ASP A 233 5.55 -10.18 16.60
CA ASP A 233 6.07 -11.54 16.78
C ASP A 233 5.01 -12.64 16.64
N GLU A 234 3.76 -12.31 16.95
CA GLU A 234 2.56 -13.16 16.80
C GLU A 234 1.98 -13.19 15.37
N ILE A 235 2.63 -12.54 14.39
CA ILE A 235 2.25 -12.61 12.97
C ILE A 235 3.36 -13.26 12.15
N GLY A 236 3.03 -14.40 11.53
CA GLY A 236 3.91 -15.16 10.66
C GLY A 236 3.56 -14.98 9.18
N LEU A 237 4.56 -14.78 8.33
CA LEU A 237 4.41 -14.76 6.88
C LEU A 237 5.40 -15.72 6.23
N ALA A 238 4.94 -16.46 5.23
CA ALA A 238 5.81 -17.18 4.31
C ALA A 238 5.26 -17.10 2.90
N GLY A 239 6.12 -17.29 1.90
CA GLY A 239 5.66 -17.32 0.53
C GLY A 239 6.70 -17.82 -0.44
N ALA A 240 6.23 -18.22 -1.62
CA ALA A 240 7.04 -18.59 -2.76
C ALA A 240 6.35 -18.17 -4.06
N ALA A 241 7.14 -17.73 -5.04
CA ALA A 241 6.64 -17.32 -6.34
C ALA A 241 7.57 -17.80 -7.46
N LEU A 242 6.98 -18.28 -8.55
CA LEU A 242 7.66 -18.54 -9.81
C LEU A 242 7.13 -17.54 -10.84
N THR A 243 8.03 -16.74 -11.41
CA THR A 243 7.71 -15.69 -12.37
C THR A 243 8.38 -15.98 -13.70
N TRP A 244 7.60 -16.06 -14.78
CA TRP A 244 8.08 -16.01 -16.16
C TRP A 244 8.23 -14.55 -16.58
N LYS A 245 9.44 -14.17 -16.95
CA LYS A 245 9.78 -12.78 -17.32
C LYS A 245 9.41 -12.52 -18.78
N GLU A 246 8.94 -11.31 -19.05
CA GLU A 246 8.67 -10.80 -20.40
C GLU A 246 9.78 -11.19 -21.40
N GLN A 247 9.41 -11.82 -22.52
CA GLN A 247 10.30 -12.13 -23.63
C GLN A 247 9.77 -11.44 -24.91
N PRO A 248 10.25 -10.23 -25.24
CA PRO A 248 9.68 -9.43 -26.33
C PRO A 248 9.58 -10.16 -27.68
N ASN A 249 10.50 -11.10 -27.96
CA ASN A 249 10.56 -11.84 -29.22
C ASN A 249 9.88 -13.22 -29.19
N LEU A 250 9.37 -13.66 -28.03
CA LEU A 250 8.78 -15.00 -27.86
C LEU A 250 7.37 -14.93 -27.29
N PHE A 251 7.20 -14.25 -26.15
CA PHE A 251 5.92 -14.01 -25.49
C PHE A 251 5.99 -12.70 -24.70
N PRO A 252 5.18 -11.68 -25.04
CA PRO A 252 5.14 -10.39 -24.35
C PRO A 252 4.31 -10.47 -23.06
N LEU A 253 4.60 -11.49 -22.24
CA LEU A 253 3.87 -11.84 -21.03
C LEU A 253 4.81 -11.85 -19.81
N ASP A 254 4.45 -11.12 -18.78
CA ASP A 254 4.92 -11.34 -17.40
C ASP A 254 3.87 -12.20 -16.70
N GLY A 255 4.25 -13.45 -16.39
CA GLY A 255 3.37 -14.42 -15.74
C GLY A 255 3.94 -14.80 -14.38
N ARG A 256 3.09 -14.98 -13.37
CA ARG A 256 3.51 -15.41 -12.03
C ARG A 256 2.50 -16.40 -11.47
N VAL A 257 2.98 -17.45 -10.83
CA VAL A 257 2.21 -18.24 -9.85
C VAL A 257 2.83 -18.04 -8.48
N PHE A 258 2.00 -17.99 -7.45
CA PHE A 258 2.46 -17.75 -6.09
C PHE A 258 1.65 -18.53 -5.05
N TRP A 259 2.31 -18.81 -3.93
CA TRP A 259 1.72 -19.28 -2.69
C TRP A 259 2.17 -18.38 -1.55
N LEU A 260 1.24 -18.00 -0.68
CA LEU A 260 1.46 -17.20 0.52
C LEU A 260 0.81 -17.90 1.72
N TYR A 261 1.45 -17.81 2.88
CA TYR A 261 0.92 -18.20 4.17
C TYR A 261 0.90 -16.99 5.09
N TYR A 262 -0.23 -16.79 5.77
CA TYR A 262 -0.42 -15.77 6.79
C TYR A 262 -0.92 -16.44 8.07
N GLU A 263 -0.26 -16.17 9.17
CA GLU A 263 -0.66 -16.56 10.51
C GLU A 263 -0.76 -15.33 11.39
N ASP A 264 -1.80 -15.28 12.24
CA ASP A 264 -2.02 -14.24 13.23
C ASP A 264 -2.56 -14.87 14.51
N ASP A 265 -1.67 -15.00 15.48
CA ASP A 265 -1.92 -15.57 16.80
C ASP A 265 -2.27 -14.50 17.85
N ARG A 266 -2.37 -13.21 17.45
CA ARG A 266 -2.60 -12.11 18.40
C ARG A 266 -3.91 -12.28 19.16
N ASP A 267 -3.82 -12.42 20.47
CA ASP A 267 -5.00 -12.63 21.33
C ASP A 267 -5.71 -11.32 21.72
N ARG A 268 -5.07 -10.16 21.52
CA ARG A 268 -5.62 -8.83 21.87
C ARG A 268 -6.34 -8.15 20.72
N ALA A 269 -6.03 -8.55 19.48
CA ALA A 269 -6.65 -8.01 18.29
C ALA A 269 -8.00 -8.71 18.03
N VAL A 270 -9.09 -7.94 18.00
CA VAL A 270 -10.42 -8.50 17.72
C VAL A 270 -10.58 -8.65 16.20
N LYS A 271 -10.85 -9.89 15.75
CA LYS A 271 -11.13 -10.19 14.34
C LYS A 271 -12.29 -9.34 13.81
N VAL A 272 -12.21 -8.98 12.54
CA VAL A 272 -13.25 -8.19 11.85
C VAL A 272 -13.90 -9.07 10.79
N ASP A 273 -15.12 -9.49 11.10
CA ASP A 273 -16.01 -10.29 10.25
C ASP A 273 -17.47 -9.96 10.62
N ASN A 274 -18.43 -10.48 9.86
CA ASN A 274 -19.86 -10.22 9.99
C ASN A 274 -20.51 -10.81 11.27
N ARG A 275 -19.79 -11.60 12.09
CA ARG A 275 -20.34 -12.19 13.32
C ARG A 275 -20.65 -11.14 14.38
N PRO A 276 -21.60 -11.43 15.30
CA PRO A 276 -21.86 -10.59 16.46
C PRO A 276 -20.59 -10.29 17.27
N ALA A 277 -20.48 -9.06 17.77
CA ALA A 277 -19.29 -8.60 18.49
C ALA A 277 -18.91 -9.53 19.66
N GLY A 278 -19.90 -10.00 20.44
CA GLY A 278 -19.71 -10.92 21.56
C GLY A 278 -19.08 -12.26 21.18
N THR A 279 -19.34 -12.76 19.96
CA THR A 279 -18.68 -13.97 19.44
C THR A 279 -17.23 -13.67 19.11
N ARG A 280 -16.98 -12.57 18.39
CA ARG A 280 -15.62 -12.19 17.92
C ARG A 280 -14.66 -11.89 19.08
N VAL A 281 -15.11 -11.25 20.17
CA VAL A 281 -14.23 -10.99 21.33
C VAL A 281 -13.87 -12.25 22.12
N ASN A 282 -14.65 -13.33 22.00
CA ASN A 282 -14.37 -14.60 22.67
C ASN A 282 -13.53 -15.54 21.78
N ASP A 283 -13.53 -15.34 20.46
CA ASP A 283 -12.72 -16.10 19.52
C ASP A 283 -11.24 -15.65 19.61
N ARG A 284 -10.47 -16.38 20.44
CA ARG A 284 -9.02 -16.20 20.63
C ARG A 284 -8.18 -17.16 19.79
N LYS A 285 -8.79 -17.98 18.92
CA LYS A 285 -8.04 -18.90 18.08
C LYS A 285 -7.32 -18.15 16.96
N ARG A 286 -6.23 -18.71 16.46
CA ARG A 286 -5.45 -18.09 15.40
C ARG A 286 -6.17 -17.97 14.07
N ILE A 287 -5.76 -16.99 13.27
CA ILE A 287 -6.01 -16.98 11.83
C ILE A 287 -4.83 -17.69 11.17
N ALA A 288 -5.09 -18.63 10.27
CA ALA A 288 -4.06 -19.32 9.50
C ALA A 288 -4.59 -19.53 8.07
N ILE A 289 -4.06 -18.79 7.11
CA ILE A 289 -4.60 -18.73 5.74
C ILE A 289 -3.49 -19.04 4.74
N HIS A 290 -3.77 -20.01 3.86
CA HIS A 290 -3.01 -20.23 2.64
C HIS A 290 -3.70 -19.50 1.49
N THR A 291 -2.93 -18.72 0.74
CA THR A 291 -3.36 -18.06 -0.49
C THR A 291 -2.57 -18.61 -1.66
N VAL A 292 -3.24 -19.14 -2.68
CA VAL A 292 -2.61 -19.54 -3.95
C VAL A 292 -3.19 -18.65 -5.04
N GLY A 293 -2.35 -18.18 -5.95
CA GLY A 293 -2.82 -17.32 -7.02
C GLY A 293 -1.89 -17.26 -8.22
N PHE A 294 -2.33 -16.51 -9.21
CA PHE A 294 -1.54 -16.20 -10.38
C PHE A 294 -1.81 -14.79 -10.88
N HIS A 295 -0.88 -14.28 -11.67
CA HIS A 295 -1.12 -13.15 -12.55
C HIS A 295 -0.54 -13.39 -13.94
N ALA A 296 -1.14 -12.74 -14.93
CA ALA A 296 -0.69 -12.70 -16.30
C ALA A 296 -0.94 -11.29 -16.83
N LEU A 297 0.12 -10.57 -17.21
CA LEU A 297 -0.01 -9.24 -17.80
C LEU A 297 0.92 -9.07 -19.00
N GLY A 298 0.51 -8.28 -19.96
CA GLY A 298 1.27 -8.06 -21.19
C GLY A 298 0.92 -6.76 -21.87
N VAL A 299 1.82 -6.32 -22.76
CA VAL A 299 1.64 -5.15 -23.63
C VAL A 299 2.00 -5.57 -25.04
N ILE A 300 1.07 -5.43 -25.98
CA ILE A 300 1.23 -5.86 -27.36
C ILE A 300 1.02 -4.70 -28.34
N PRO A 301 1.78 -4.62 -29.44
CA PRO A 301 1.45 -3.73 -30.55
C PRO A 301 0.06 -4.07 -31.09
N ALA A 302 -0.78 -3.05 -31.30
CA ALA A 302 -2.14 -3.23 -31.80
C ALA A 302 -2.56 -2.03 -32.66
N GLY A 303 -2.57 -2.20 -33.99
CA GLY A 303 -2.89 -1.13 -34.93
C GLY A 303 -1.96 0.08 -34.74
N PRO A 304 -2.48 1.32 -34.63
CA PRO A 304 -1.65 2.51 -34.45
C PRO A 304 -1.13 2.69 -33.00
N GLY A 305 -1.47 1.79 -32.08
CA GLY A 305 -1.19 1.92 -30.65
C GLY A 305 -0.64 0.66 -30.01
N LYS A 306 -0.78 0.59 -28.68
CA LYS A 306 -0.43 -0.57 -27.85
C LYS A 306 -1.63 -0.98 -27.02
N ALA A 307 -1.93 -2.27 -26.96
CA ALA A 307 -2.94 -2.82 -26.07
C ALA A 307 -2.26 -3.47 -24.85
N ASP A 308 -2.79 -3.22 -23.65
CA ASP A 308 -2.39 -3.93 -22.44
C ASP A 308 -3.51 -4.84 -21.93
N TYR A 309 -3.13 -5.89 -21.22
CA TYR A 309 -4.05 -6.79 -20.54
C TYR A 309 -3.49 -7.21 -19.19
N LEU A 310 -4.38 -7.49 -18.24
CA LEU A 310 -4.07 -8.07 -16.94
C LEU A 310 -5.15 -9.06 -16.55
N ALA A 311 -4.72 -10.23 -16.12
CA ALA A 311 -5.53 -11.18 -15.36
C ALA A 311 -4.83 -11.48 -14.03
N TRP A 312 -5.58 -11.46 -12.94
CA TRP A 312 -5.10 -11.78 -11.60
C TRP A 312 -6.16 -12.59 -10.87
N LEU A 313 -5.76 -13.64 -10.15
CA LEU A 313 -6.62 -14.50 -9.35
C LEU A 313 -5.89 -14.89 -8.06
N ALA A 314 -6.63 -14.95 -6.96
CA ALA A 314 -6.19 -15.58 -5.72
C ALA A 314 -7.33 -16.37 -5.08
N VAL A 315 -7.01 -17.53 -4.53
CA VAL A 315 -7.93 -18.37 -3.74
C VAL A 315 -7.33 -18.62 -2.36
N GLN A 316 -8.20 -18.67 -1.36
CA GLN A 316 -7.83 -18.80 0.04
C GLN A 316 -8.51 -20.00 0.70
N ARG A 317 -7.74 -20.69 1.54
CA ARG A 317 -8.19 -21.78 2.40
C ARG A 317 -7.47 -21.71 3.73
N GLY A 318 -8.14 -22.11 4.81
CA GLY A 318 -7.51 -22.21 6.12
C GLY A 318 -8.50 -22.03 7.26
N ARG A 319 -8.11 -21.27 8.27
CA ARG A 319 -8.87 -21.03 9.50
C ARG A 319 -8.98 -19.54 9.78
N TRP A 320 -10.17 -19.09 10.14
CA TRP A 320 -10.44 -17.76 10.67
C TRP A 320 -10.90 -17.88 12.12
N GLY A 321 -9.95 -18.11 13.02
CA GLY A 321 -10.26 -18.44 14.41
C GLY A 321 -11.08 -19.73 14.53
N ASP A 322 -12.28 -19.61 15.05
CA ASP A 322 -13.23 -20.73 15.20
C ASP A 322 -13.85 -21.21 13.88
N LEU A 323 -13.74 -20.43 12.81
CA LEU A 323 -14.38 -20.72 11.51
C LEU A 323 -13.42 -21.41 10.53
N ASP A 324 -13.99 -22.22 9.64
CA ASP A 324 -13.29 -22.67 8.43
C ASP A 324 -13.29 -21.55 7.38
N HIS A 325 -12.15 -21.29 6.74
CA HIS A 325 -12.00 -20.18 5.81
C HIS A 325 -11.90 -20.66 4.36
N ALA A 326 -12.71 -20.04 3.49
CA ALA A 326 -12.76 -20.33 2.07
C ALA A 326 -13.15 -19.07 1.28
N ALA A 327 -12.21 -18.48 0.56
CA ALA A 327 -12.46 -17.23 -0.16
C ALA A 327 -11.72 -17.13 -1.50
N TRP A 328 -12.06 -16.11 -2.30
CA TRP A 328 -11.43 -15.87 -3.59
C TRP A 328 -11.49 -14.40 -4.00
N ALA A 329 -10.58 -13.99 -4.88
CA ALA A 329 -10.61 -12.70 -5.54
C ALA A 329 -10.01 -12.78 -6.95
N TRP A 330 -10.49 -11.96 -7.87
CA TRP A 330 -9.95 -11.85 -9.22
C TRP A 330 -10.05 -10.45 -9.80
N SER A 331 -9.26 -10.19 -10.84
CA SER A 331 -9.25 -8.93 -11.57
C SER A 331 -8.95 -9.19 -13.05
N LEU A 332 -9.76 -8.60 -13.93
CA LEU A 332 -9.54 -8.57 -15.38
C LEU A 332 -9.49 -7.11 -15.81
N GLU A 333 -8.42 -6.72 -16.48
CA GLU A 333 -8.23 -5.35 -16.97
C GLU A 333 -7.70 -5.37 -18.40
N GLY A 334 -8.08 -4.36 -19.16
CA GLY A 334 -7.56 -4.13 -20.50
C GLY A 334 -7.46 -2.65 -20.79
N GLY A 335 -6.53 -2.29 -21.66
CA GLY A 335 -6.33 -0.90 -22.03
C GLY A 335 -5.71 -0.72 -23.39
N TYR A 336 -5.76 0.51 -23.85
CA TYR A 336 -5.27 0.91 -25.15
C TYR A 336 -4.60 2.28 -25.08
N GLN A 337 -3.33 2.32 -25.49
CA GLN A 337 -2.52 3.52 -25.55
C GLN A 337 -2.35 3.96 -27.01
N LEU A 338 -2.44 5.28 -27.23
CA LEU A 338 -2.20 5.94 -28.52
C LEU A 338 -0.97 6.87 -28.43
N PRO A 339 0.27 6.35 -28.54
CA PRO A 339 1.49 7.13 -28.30
C PRO A 339 1.75 8.25 -29.32
N PHE A 340 1.11 8.20 -30.48
CA PHE A 340 1.29 9.20 -31.55
C PHE A 340 0.41 10.43 -31.37
N LEU A 341 -0.59 10.39 -30.48
CA LEU A 341 -1.43 11.54 -30.19
C LEU A 341 -0.80 12.44 -29.13
N PRO A 342 -1.12 13.76 -29.13
CA PRO A 342 -0.74 14.64 -28.04
C PRO A 342 -1.16 14.07 -26.68
N ALA A 343 -0.26 14.15 -25.71
CA ALA A 343 -0.42 13.59 -24.37
C ALA A 343 -0.43 12.05 -24.26
N GLU A 344 -0.10 11.30 -25.32
CA GLU A 344 0.03 9.83 -25.29
C GLU A 344 -1.11 9.11 -24.53
N PRO A 345 -2.39 9.40 -24.81
CA PRO A 345 -3.50 8.96 -23.99
C PRO A 345 -3.54 7.44 -23.88
N TRP A 346 -3.71 6.97 -22.64
CA TRP A 346 -3.84 5.56 -22.31
C TRP A 346 -5.13 5.35 -21.52
N ALA A 347 -6.15 4.83 -22.21
CA ALA A 347 -7.45 4.52 -21.62
C ALA A 347 -7.49 3.05 -21.20
N ARG A 348 -8.01 2.78 -20.01
CA ARG A 348 -8.10 1.43 -19.44
C ARG A 348 -9.47 1.21 -18.82
N ILE A 349 -9.95 -0.02 -18.85
CA ILE A 349 -11.15 -0.48 -18.15
C ILE A 349 -10.83 -1.78 -17.44
N GLY A 350 -11.44 -2.04 -16.30
CA GLY A 350 -11.33 -3.32 -15.66
C GLY A 350 -12.40 -3.58 -14.65
N TYR A 351 -12.49 -4.85 -14.26
CA TYR A 351 -13.42 -5.33 -13.26
C TYR A 351 -12.66 -6.18 -12.25
N THR A 352 -12.83 -5.87 -10.98
CA THR A 352 -12.23 -6.59 -9.85
C THR A 352 -13.34 -7.04 -8.91
N GLN A 353 -13.25 -8.27 -8.42
CA GLN A 353 -14.23 -8.84 -7.49
C GLN A 353 -13.53 -9.67 -6.42
N SER A 354 -14.02 -9.59 -5.19
CA SER A 354 -13.62 -10.47 -4.10
C SER A 354 -14.83 -10.95 -3.30
N SER A 355 -14.76 -12.19 -2.82
CA SER A 355 -15.85 -12.82 -2.08
C SER A 355 -16.13 -12.11 -0.76
N GLY A 356 -17.40 -12.11 -0.36
CA GLY A 356 -17.88 -11.75 0.97
C GLY A 356 -18.48 -12.95 1.69
N ASP A 357 -18.74 -12.79 2.98
CA ASP A 357 -19.33 -13.83 3.82
C ASP A 357 -20.86 -13.73 3.90
N ALA A 358 -21.54 -14.67 3.26
CA ALA A 358 -22.99 -14.61 3.05
C ALA A 358 -23.82 -15.01 4.29
N ASP A 359 -23.27 -15.75 5.23
CA ASP A 359 -23.95 -16.23 6.43
C ASP A 359 -22.99 -16.26 7.63
N ALA A 360 -23.24 -15.42 8.64
CA ALA A 360 -22.40 -15.35 9.83
C ALA A 360 -22.57 -16.53 10.81
N THR A 361 -23.41 -17.51 10.49
CA THR A 361 -23.88 -18.56 11.42
C THR A 361 -23.63 -20.00 10.96
N ASP A 362 -23.06 -20.20 9.79
CA ASP A 362 -22.83 -21.53 9.20
C ASP A 362 -21.51 -22.20 9.62
N GLY A 363 -20.63 -21.45 10.29
CA GLY A 363 -19.30 -21.94 10.72
C GLY A 363 -18.20 -21.73 9.69
N GLU A 364 -18.50 -21.09 8.56
CA GLU A 364 -17.55 -20.72 7.52
C GLU A 364 -17.24 -19.20 7.56
N HIS A 365 -16.12 -18.80 6.97
CA HIS A 365 -15.76 -17.41 6.71
C HIS A 365 -15.43 -17.23 5.23
N GLY A 366 -16.37 -16.65 4.49
CA GLY A 366 -16.33 -16.47 3.03
C GLY A 366 -15.61 -15.20 2.54
N THR A 367 -15.30 -14.23 3.41
CA THR A 367 -14.70 -12.95 3.01
C THR A 367 -13.26 -13.11 2.57
N PHE A 368 -12.90 -12.66 1.37
CA PHE A 368 -11.49 -12.60 0.96
C PHE A 368 -10.68 -11.71 1.91
N PHE A 369 -9.54 -12.20 2.37
CA PHE A 369 -8.69 -11.51 3.33
C PHE A 369 -7.40 -11.02 2.68
N GLN A 370 -7.21 -9.70 2.63
CA GLN A 370 -6.12 -9.10 1.86
C GLN A 370 -4.73 -9.14 2.53
N LEU A 371 -4.57 -9.85 3.66
CA LEU A 371 -3.32 -9.99 4.41
C LEU A 371 -2.75 -8.63 4.88
N LEU A 372 -1.63 -8.17 4.30
CA LEU A 372 -0.89 -6.96 4.69
C LEU A 372 -0.63 -6.06 3.46
N PRO A 373 -1.67 -5.58 2.77
CA PRO A 373 -1.52 -4.98 1.44
C PRO A 373 -1.03 -3.54 1.51
N THR A 374 -0.56 -3.03 0.37
CA THR A 374 -0.55 -1.59 0.09
C THR A 374 -1.87 -1.23 -0.59
N ALA A 375 -2.93 -0.99 0.18
CA ALA A 375 -4.31 -0.83 -0.34
C ALA A 375 -4.48 0.19 -1.49
N ARG A 376 -3.62 1.20 -1.58
CA ARG A 376 -3.78 2.35 -2.50
C ARG A 376 -3.43 2.08 -3.97
N LEU A 377 -3.00 0.86 -4.34
CA LEU A 377 -2.62 0.55 -5.73
C LEU A 377 -3.80 0.75 -6.71
N TYR A 378 -4.99 0.30 -6.29
CA TYR A 378 -6.23 0.36 -7.04
C TYR A 378 -7.32 1.18 -6.33
N ALA A 379 -7.24 1.39 -5.01
CA ALA A 379 -8.15 2.22 -4.23
C ALA A 379 -7.45 3.52 -3.78
N GLN A 380 -7.38 4.53 -4.65
CA GLN A 380 -6.61 5.76 -4.35
C GLN A 380 -7.16 6.52 -3.13
N THR A 381 -8.49 6.60 -3.00
CA THR A 381 -9.15 7.07 -1.78
C THR A 381 -9.33 5.88 -0.82
N PRO A 382 -8.69 5.86 0.36
CA PRO A 382 -8.55 4.65 1.18
C PRO A 382 -9.77 4.38 2.07
N PHE A 383 -10.97 4.36 1.50
CA PHE A 383 -12.20 4.01 2.22
C PHE A 383 -12.67 2.58 1.92
N PHE A 384 -12.00 1.84 1.03
CA PHE A 384 -12.31 0.44 0.75
C PHE A 384 -11.03 -0.36 0.47
N ASN A 385 -11.12 -1.69 0.48
CA ASN A 385 -10.03 -2.61 0.12
C ASN A 385 -10.56 -3.79 -0.71
N LEU A 386 -9.73 -4.81 -1.01
CA LEU A 386 -10.13 -5.96 -1.82
C LEU A 386 -10.89 -7.02 -0.99
N MET A 387 -11.78 -6.63 -0.08
CA MET A 387 -12.54 -7.56 0.78
C MET A 387 -14.04 -7.29 0.60
N ASN A 388 -14.80 -8.31 0.18
CA ASN A 388 -16.22 -8.18 -0.13
C ASN A 388 -16.55 -7.02 -1.10
N ILE A 389 -15.84 -6.92 -2.23
CA ILE A 389 -15.98 -5.78 -3.15
C ILE A 389 -16.16 -6.21 -4.60
N GLU A 390 -16.95 -5.44 -5.34
CA GLU A 390 -16.98 -5.35 -6.80
C GLU A 390 -16.57 -3.93 -7.22
N ASP A 391 -15.62 -3.83 -8.14
CA ASP A 391 -15.10 -2.57 -8.66
C ASP A 391 -15.03 -2.63 -10.19
N LEU A 392 -15.99 -1.97 -10.85
CA LEU A 392 -15.88 -1.61 -12.26
C LEU A 392 -15.21 -0.25 -12.36
N PHE A 393 -14.05 -0.19 -13.01
CA PHE A 393 -13.32 1.07 -13.15
C PHE A 393 -13.02 1.42 -14.60
N ALA A 394 -12.93 2.73 -14.86
CA ALA A 394 -12.38 3.32 -16.06
C ALA A 394 -11.24 4.26 -15.66
N GLN A 395 -10.15 4.25 -16.43
CA GLN A 395 -8.95 5.01 -16.13
C GLN A 395 -8.41 5.68 -17.38
N LEU A 396 -7.92 6.90 -17.23
CA LEU A 396 -7.21 7.65 -18.25
C LEU A 396 -5.87 8.13 -17.70
N LEU A 397 -4.79 7.77 -18.39
CA LEU A 397 -3.45 8.29 -18.14
C LEU A 397 -3.05 9.19 -19.30
N LEU A 398 -2.50 10.36 -18.96
CA LEU A 398 -2.07 11.37 -19.92
C LEU A 398 -0.66 11.82 -19.58
N ARG A 399 0.13 12.09 -20.62
CA ARG A 399 1.47 12.68 -20.55
C ARG A 399 1.56 13.96 -21.36
N PRO A 400 0.83 15.04 -20.96
CA PRO A 400 0.78 16.28 -21.74
C PRO A 400 2.15 16.97 -21.89
N HIS A 401 3.11 16.64 -21.04
CA HIS A 401 4.49 17.14 -21.12
C HIS A 401 5.47 16.08 -20.58
N ALA A 402 6.74 16.11 -21.00
CA ALA A 402 7.75 15.13 -20.59
C ALA A 402 7.94 15.00 -19.06
N ARG A 403 7.60 16.07 -18.32
CA ARG A 403 7.68 16.17 -16.85
C ARG A 403 6.32 16.07 -16.14
N LEU A 404 5.21 15.94 -16.85
CA LEU A 404 3.87 15.95 -16.28
C LEU A 404 3.12 14.69 -16.68
N THR A 405 2.66 13.93 -15.70
CA THR A 405 1.71 12.83 -15.91
C THR A 405 0.43 13.11 -15.13
N ILE A 406 -0.71 12.92 -15.78
CA ILE A 406 -2.03 13.05 -15.17
C ILE A 406 -2.69 11.67 -15.21
N ARG A 407 -3.32 11.30 -14.11
CA ARG A 407 -4.13 10.10 -13.96
C ARG A 407 -5.52 10.53 -13.52
N ALA A 408 -6.55 10.04 -14.18
CA ALA A 408 -7.92 10.15 -13.74
C ALA A 408 -8.56 8.75 -13.71
N ASP A 409 -9.32 8.47 -12.67
CA ASP A 409 -10.05 7.22 -12.52
C ASP A 409 -11.51 7.50 -12.17
N TRP A 410 -12.40 6.65 -12.65
CA TRP A 410 -13.77 6.54 -12.17
C TRP A 410 -14.00 5.09 -11.76
N HIS A 411 -14.66 4.89 -10.62
CA HIS A 411 -14.99 3.60 -10.06
C HIS A 411 -16.48 3.54 -9.72
N TRP A 412 -17.12 2.42 -10.05
CA TRP A 412 -18.40 2.02 -9.50
C TRP A 412 -18.20 0.86 -8.54
N LEU A 413 -18.44 1.15 -7.26
CA LEU A 413 -18.13 0.27 -6.15
C LEU A 413 -19.42 -0.31 -5.54
N ARG A 414 -19.42 -1.62 -5.36
CA ARG A 414 -20.49 -2.38 -4.69
C ARG A 414 -19.85 -3.37 -3.73
N VAL A 415 -20.55 -3.73 -2.66
CA VAL A 415 -20.17 -4.93 -1.90
C VAL A 415 -20.68 -6.18 -2.62
N ASN A 416 -19.88 -7.24 -2.61
CA ASN A 416 -20.21 -8.50 -3.28
C ASN A 416 -21.42 -9.18 -2.61
N ASP A 417 -21.35 -9.29 -1.28
CA ASP A 417 -22.37 -9.86 -0.41
C ASP A 417 -22.88 -8.82 0.60
N ALA A 418 -24.19 -8.61 0.59
CA ALA A 418 -24.87 -7.63 1.41
C ALA A 418 -25.15 -8.09 2.85
N ALA A 419 -24.90 -9.37 3.15
CA ALA A 419 -24.95 -9.88 4.52
C ALA A 419 -23.65 -9.59 5.29
N ASP A 420 -22.58 -9.30 4.57
CA ASP A 420 -21.25 -9.04 5.10
C ASP A 420 -21.01 -7.53 5.31
N LEU A 421 -19.77 -7.13 5.58
CA LEU A 421 -19.35 -5.77 5.88
C LEU A 421 -18.73 -5.08 4.67
N TRP A 422 -18.75 -3.76 4.70
CA TRP A 422 -17.86 -2.92 3.90
C TRP A 422 -16.54 -2.76 4.66
N TYR A 423 -15.45 -3.26 4.07
CA TYR A 423 -14.14 -3.28 4.69
C TYR A 423 -13.22 -2.17 4.20
N ALA A 424 -12.37 -1.68 5.10
CA ALA A 424 -11.29 -0.74 4.80
C ALA A 424 -10.09 -0.99 5.72
N GLY A 425 -8.88 -0.67 5.25
CA GLY A 425 -7.66 -0.80 6.05
C GLY A 425 -6.48 -1.32 5.24
N GLY A 426 -5.40 -1.65 5.94
CA GLY A 426 -4.15 -2.09 5.32
C GLY A 426 -3.46 -3.22 6.06
N GLY A 427 -4.18 -3.96 6.90
CA GLY A 427 -3.64 -5.04 7.73
C GLY A 427 -2.94 -4.52 8.99
N ALA A 428 -2.40 -5.45 9.78
CA ALA A 428 -1.88 -5.20 11.11
C ALA A 428 -0.91 -4.00 11.19
N SER A 429 -1.06 -3.23 12.26
CA SER A 429 -0.25 -2.02 12.53
C SER A 429 0.41 -2.04 13.92
N ASN A 430 -0.23 -2.68 14.91
CA ASN A 430 0.29 -2.94 16.25
C ASN A 430 -0.39 -4.19 16.86
N ASP A 431 -0.03 -4.57 18.10
CA ASP A 431 -0.52 -5.80 18.73
C ASP A 431 -1.99 -5.77 19.15
N ARG A 432 -2.63 -4.60 19.14
CA ARG A 432 -3.99 -4.40 19.69
C ARG A 432 -5.04 -4.15 18.60
N ILE A 433 -4.62 -3.58 17.48
CA ILE A 433 -5.50 -3.19 16.39
C ILE A 433 -5.39 -4.25 15.30
N PHE A 434 -6.53 -4.80 14.90
CA PHE A 434 -6.59 -5.84 13.87
C PHE A 434 -5.98 -5.39 12.54
N GLY A 435 -6.21 -4.12 12.16
CA GLY A 435 -5.65 -3.49 10.96
C GLY A 435 -6.63 -3.34 9.80
N PHE A 436 -7.83 -3.87 9.97
CA PHE A 436 -9.00 -3.62 9.12
C PHE A 436 -10.17 -3.13 9.97
N ALA A 437 -11.04 -2.35 9.36
CA ALA A 437 -12.32 -1.92 9.91
C ALA A 437 -13.44 -2.47 9.02
N GLY A 438 -14.58 -2.79 9.63
CA GLY A 438 -15.75 -3.30 8.93
C GLY A 438 -16.99 -2.49 9.33
N THR A 439 -17.69 -1.97 8.34
CA THR A 439 -18.93 -1.20 8.51
C THR A 439 -20.11 -2.04 8.02
N PRO A 440 -21.18 -2.22 8.81
CA PRO A 440 -22.35 -2.97 8.37
C PRO A 440 -22.97 -2.37 7.10
N THR A 441 -23.24 -3.23 6.12
CA THR A 441 -23.84 -2.85 4.83
C THR A 441 -25.34 -2.59 4.95
N GLY A 442 -25.99 -3.18 5.96
CA GLY A 442 -27.42 -3.08 6.19
C GLY A 442 -28.27 -3.81 5.15
N GLY A 443 -27.74 -4.86 4.50
CA GLY A 443 -28.46 -5.58 3.44
C GLY A 443 -28.43 -4.88 2.09
N HIS A 444 -27.61 -3.84 1.93
CA HIS A 444 -27.44 -3.12 0.67
C HIS A 444 -26.14 -3.48 -0.05
N ARG A 445 -26.13 -3.34 -1.38
CA ARG A 445 -24.94 -3.61 -2.21
C ARG A 445 -24.23 -2.36 -2.71
N GLU A 446 -24.97 -1.32 -3.10
CA GLU A 446 -24.34 -0.14 -3.71
C GLU A 446 -23.54 0.65 -2.68
N LEU A 447 -22.21 0.73 -2.87
CA LEU A 447 -21.28 1.39 -1.95
C LEU A 447 -21.07 2.85 -2.35
N ALA A 448 -20.48 3.10 -3.50
CA ALA A 448 -20.16 4.46 -3.95
C ALA A 448 -19.90 4.52 -5.47
N GLN A 449 -19.99 5.71 -6.05
CA GLN A 449 -19.16 6.06 -7.20
C GLN A 449 -17.98 6.89 -6.72
N LEU A 450 -16.78 6.64 -7.23
CA LEU A 450 -15.58 7.37 -6.86
C LEU A 450 -14.92 7.95 -8.12
N VAL A 451 -14.55 9.23 -8.06
CA VAL A 451 -13.72 9.88 -9.07
C VAL A 451 -12.41 10.28 -8.42
N ASP A 452 -11.30 9.88 -9.01
CA ASP A 452 -9.95 10.22 -8.57
C ASP A 452 -9.22 11.00 -9.66
N ILE A 453 -8.43 11.99 -9.29
CA ILE A 453 -7.50 12.69 -10.17
C ILE A 453 -6.17 12.91 -9.45
N GLY A 454 -5.07 12.62 -10.16
CA GLY A 454 -3.71 12.85 -9.68
C GLY A 454 -2.83 13.45 -10.77
N ALA A 455 -1.97 14.38 -10.39
CA ALA A 455 -0.98 14.99 -11.27
C ALA A 455 0.41 14.89 -10.65
N SER A 456 1.36 14.29 -11.37
CA SER A 456 2.77 14.21 -10.98
C SER A 456 3.60 15.11 -11.86
N TYR A 457 4.29 16.07 -11.26
CA TYR A 457 5.16 17.02 -11.93
C TYR A 457 6.62 16.87 -11.45
N GLN A 458 7.51 16.50 -12.37
CA GLN A 458 8.93 16.39 -12.12
C GLN A 458 9.60 17.77 -12.21
N VAL A 459 9.68 18.48 -11.08
CA VAL A 459 10.30 19.82 -11.00
C VAL A 459 11.79 19.78 -11.38
N HIS A 460 12.50 18.79 -10.85
CA HIS A 460 13.93 18.54 -11.07
C HIS A 460 14.17 17.02 -11.10
N SER A 461 15.31 16.52 -11.60
CA SER A 461 15.62 15.07 -11.61
C SER A 461 15.59 14.39 -10.23
N ARG A 462 15.60 15.18 -9.15
CA ARG A 462 15.61 14.76 -7.75
C ARG A 462 14.37 15.19 -6.95
N VAL A 463 13.50 16.02 -7.53
CA VAL A 463 12.36 16.62 -6.85
C VAL A 463 11.10 16.44 -7.68
N GLN A 464 10.08 15.84 -7.07
CA GLN A 464 8.77 15.63 -7.66
C GLN A 464 7.69 16.25 -6.77
N VAL A 465 6.70 16.87 -7.39
CA VAL A 465 5.46 17.29 -6.74
C VAL A 465 4.34 16.41 -7.26
N TYR A 466 3.52 15.88 -6.35
CA TYR A 466 2.33 15.12 -6.68
C TYR A 466 1.12 15.77 -5.99
N ALA A 467 0.09 16.09 -6.77
CA ALA A 467 -1.19 16.56 -6.26
C ALA A 467 -2.25 15.50 -6.54
N TYR A 468 -3.13 15.27 -5.57
CA TYR A 468 -4.19 14.28 -5.67
C TYR A 468 -5.49 14.79 -5.06
N TYR A 469 -6.61 14.42 -5.67
CA TYR A 469 -7.96 14.65 -5.18
C TYR A 469 -8.86 13.49 -5.58
N GLY A 470 -9.64 13.00 -4.63
CA GLY A 470 -10.67 11.99 -4.81
C GLY A 470 -11.99 12.47 -4.22
N HIS A 471 -13.08 12.17 -4.93
CA HIS A 471 -14.44 12.48 -4.49
C HIS A 471 -15.33 11.24 -4.61
N ALA A 472 -15.91 10.80 -3.49
CA ALA A 472 -16.80 9.66 -3.46
C ALA A 472 -18.26 10.09 -3.22
N PHE A 473 -19.12 9.66 -4.13
CA PHE A 473 -20.57 9.75 -4.04
C PHE A 473 -21.10 8.47 -3.38
N GLY A 474 -21.24 8.50 -2.06
CA GLY A 474 -21.77 7.40 -1.26
C GLY A 474 -23.20 7.03 -1.65
N GLN A 475 -23.46 5.73 -1.71
CA GLN A 475 -24.76 5.16 -2.06
C GLN A 475 -25.44 4.50 -0.86
N SER A 476 -26.22 3.43 -1.07
CA SER A 476 -27.08 2.82 -0.06
C SER A 476 -26.32 2.30 1.16
N VAL A 477 -25.14 1.67 0.97
CA VAL A 477 -24.31 1.18 2.07
C VAL A 477 -23.82 2.35 2.93
N VAL A 478 -23.31 3.42 2.31
CA VAL A 478 -22.86 4.62 3.05
C VAL A 478 -24.03 5.26 3.81
N SER A 479 -25.21 5.30 3.20
CA SER A 479 -26.43 5.88 3.78
C SER A 479 -26.92 5.14 5.02
N ARG A 480 -26.49 3.89 5.23
CA ARG A 480 -26.85 3.12 6.41
C ARG A 480 -26.15 3.63 7.68
N THR A 481 -24.93 4.15 7.52
CA THR A 481 -24.04 4.54 8.62
C THR A 481 -23.92 6.06 8.74
N PHE A 482 -23.88 6.78 7.61
CA PHE A 482 -23.59 8.21 7.57
C PHE A 482 -24.80 9.04 7.12
N ALA A 483 -24.94 10.24 7.69
CA ALA A 483 -25.97 11.20 7.29
C ALA A 483 -25.56 12.03 6.06
N GLY A 484 -24.25 12.20 5.83
CA GLY A 484 -23.70 12.78 4.60
C GLY A 484 -23.08 11.71 3.72
N LYS A 485 -23.29 11.82 2.42
CA LYS A 485 -22.85 10.84 1.42
C LYS A 485 -21.66 11.31 0.57
N GLN A 486 -21.12 12.49 0.85
CA GLN A 486 -19.97 13.00 0.13
C GLN A 486 -18.71 12.73 0.95
N LEU A 487 -17.64 12.33 0.27
CA LEU A 487 -16.30 12.23 0.82
C LEU A 487 -15.35 12.92 -0.14
N ASP A 488 -14.58 13.87 0.36
CA ASP A 488 -13.50 14.53 -0.32
C ASP A 488 -12.18 14.20 0.37
N TYR A 489 -11.22 13.70 -0.39
CA TYR A 489 -9.88 13.44 0.11
C TYR A 489 -8.84 13.96 -0.88
N GLY A 490 -7.97 14.85 -0.43
CA GLY A 490 -6.96 15.43 -1.29
C GLY A 490 -5.67 15.71 -0.55
N TYR A 491 -4.58 15.76 -1.30
CA TYR A 491 -3.29 16.12 -0.74
C TYR A 491 -2.32 16.65 -1.78
N VAL A 492 -1.33 17.38 -1.29
CA VAL A 492 -0.13 17.75 -2.07
C VAL A 492 1.07 17.14 -1.37
N GLU A 493 1.91 16.47 -2.16
CA GLU A 493 3.11 15.79 -1.73
C GLU A 493 4.33 16.32 -2.50
N LEU A 494 5.41 16.59 -1.79
CA LEU A 494 6.72 16.85 -2.36
C LEU A 494 7.66 15.74 -1.95
N THR A 495 8.30 15.10 -2.92
CA THR A 495 9.30 14.05 -2.70
C THR A 495 10.64 14.48 -3.27
N ALA A 496 11.68 14.42 -2.44
CA ALA A 496 13.07 14.64 -2.82
C ALA A 496 13.90 13.36 -2.60
N ARG A 497 14.77 13.00 -3.53
CA ARG A 497 15.69 11.84 -3.44
C ARG A 497 17.09 12.24 -3.92
N TYR A 498 18.12 11.97 -3.12
CA TYR A 498 19.48 12.52 -3.33
C TYR A 498 20.53 11.49 -3.68
#